data_AF-A0A1C7IAD4-F1
#
_entry.id   AF-A0A1C7IAD4-F1
#
_cell.length_a   1.000
_cell.length_b   1.000
_cell.length_c   1.000
_cell.angle_alpha   90.00
_cell.angle_beta   90.00
_cell.angle_gamma   90.00
#
_symmetry.space_group_name_H-M   'P 1'
#
loop_
_entity.id
_entity.type
_entity.pdbx_description
1 polymer ?
#
loop_
_entity_poly.entity_id
_entity_poly.type
_entity_poly.pdbx_seq_one_letter_code
_entity_poly.pdbx_strand_id
1 'polypeptide(L)'
;MNFHVLTLFPDMVRQGLDTSIIGRAMKEKRISLETVNIRDFSDNKHNRVDDYPYGGGAGMVMQAEPVYRAYCSVAEKSLAAGKGRKPRCIYLTPQGKVFNQTMVEDFAQEEELIFLCGHYEGIDERVLEEVVTDYVSIGDYVLTGGELASMVMIDAVSRFVPGVLSNEESAQFESMQDNLLEYPHFTRPETWHDKKVPKVLLTGDHNKIEAWRWEQSLRRTKERRPDLMEKNKTLTVAYFSPTEGTKGAAEILAGMLSQNPQYLDLTRRKLRKQKHHFTEKDLLLAAAPVYGGQLPRLHEELYRNLHGENTPCILMAAYGNRHYDNTLAQMQKILEDRGFYCIGAIAPVIPHIYSGKLGNGRPDETDIREFRKFAVTVKKRLEEDFREHIELPGEAEPEPKQMKPVAKLWDAEKCNGCQACVQKCPAAAIDKETYAVDENLCINCMRCAKVCPADARSYDCGEVQKYLESNFMERREIERF
;
A
#
# COMPACT_ATOMS: atom_id res chain seq x y z
N MET A 1 -2.44 -18.04 5.57
CA MET A 1 -3.76 -17.84 4.94
C MET A 1 -4.47 -19.18 4.87
N ASN A 2 -5.70 -19.26 5.36
CA ASN A 2 -6.51 -20.47 5.32
C ASN A 2 -7.68 -20.29 4.34
N PHE A 3 -7.83 -21.19 3.39
CA PHE A 3 -8.94 -21.17 2.45
C PHE A 3 -9.94 -22.28 2.80
N HIS A 4 -11.21 -21.92 2.96
CA HIS A 4 -12.30 -22.87 3.14
C HIS A 4 -13.23 -22.77 1.94
N VAL A 5 -13.61 -23.90 1.34
CA VAL A 5 -14.50 -23.93 0.17
C VAL A 5 -15.71 -24.79 0.47
N LEU A 6 -16.87 -24.14 0.60
CA LEU A 6 -18.17 -24.80 0.76
C LEU A 6 -18.69 -25.13 -0.64
N THR A 7 -18.78 -26.41 -0.97
CA THR A 7 -19.08 -26.87 -2.33
C THR A 7 -19.82 -28.19 -2.34
N LEU A 8 -20.43 -28.51 -3.48
CA LEU A 8 -20.96 -29.83 -3.79
C LEU A 8 -19.90 -30.78 -4.38
N PHE A 9 -18.74 -30.28 -4.78
CA PHE A 9 -17.71 -31.05 -5.48
C PHE A 9 -16.32 -30.81 -4.86
N PRO A 10 -16.10 -31.21 -3.60
CA PRO A 10 -14.85 -30.95 -2.88
C PRO A 10 -13.60 -31.49 -3.60
N ASP A 11 -13.72 -32.63 -4.29
CA ASP A 11 -12.61 -33.25 -5.03
C ASP A 11 -12.18 -32.41 -6.23
N MET A 12 -13.11 -31.72 -6.90
CA MET A 12 -12.78 -30.85 -8.03
C MET A 12 -11.82 -29.74 -7.61
N VAL A 13 -12.11 -29.10 -6.46
CA VAL A 13 -11.31 -28.00 -5.93
C VAL A 13 -9.97 -28.51 -5.39
N ARG A 14 -9.98 -29.60 -4.60
CA ARG A 14 -8.74 -30.20 -4.05
C ARG A 14 -7.78 -30.62 -5.15
N GLN A 15 -8.27 -31.34 -6.16
CA GLN A 15 -7.43 -31.83 -7.25
C GLN A 15 -6.95 -30.69 -8.15
N GLY A 16 -7.75 -29.64 -8.35
CA GLY A 16 -7.37 -28.48 -9.15
C GLY A 16 -6.24 -27.64 -8.54
N LEU A 17 -6.16 -27.58 -7.20
CA LEU A 17 -5.20 -26.72 -6.48
C LEU A 17 -3.95 -27.47 -5.95
N ASP A 18 -3.89 -28.79 -6.00
CA ASP A 18 -2.77 -29.59 -5.45
C ASP A 18 -1.50 -29.64 -6.34
N THR A 19 -1.42 -28.78 -7.37
CA THR A 19 -0.29 -28.76 -8.30
C THR A 19 0.42 -27.41 -8.34
N SER A 20 1.59 -27.38 -9.00
CA SER A 20 2.37 -26.16 -9.23
C SER A 20 2.69 -25.37 -7.95
N ILE A 21 2.63 -24.03 -8.01
CA ILE A 21 2.97 -23.12 -6.92
C ILE A 21 2.02 -23.27 -5.72
N ILE A 22 0.72 -23.47 -5.95
CA ILE A 22 -0.29 -23.63 -4.90
C ILE A 22 -0.05 -24.93 -4.13
N GLY A 23 0.17 -26.04 -4.85
CA GLY A 23 0.52 -27.32 -4.24
C GLY A 23 1.82 -27.27 -3.42
N ARG A 24 2.84 -26.55 -3.90
CA ARG A 24 4.08 -26.33 -3.12
C ARG A 24 3.81 -25.50 -1.86
N ALA A 25 3.07 -24.40 -1.98
CA ALA A 25 2.73 -23.53 -0.87
C ALA A 25 1.92 -24.25 0.22
N MET A 26 1.01 -25.15 -0.16
CA MET A 26 0.30 -26.02 0.78
C MET A 26 1.25 -27.00 1.49
N LYS A 27 2.16 -27.66 0.76
CA LYS A 27 3.17 -28.57 1.34
C LYS A 27 4.10 -27.87 2.32
N GLU A 28 4.47 -26.63 2.02
CA GLU A 28 5.27 -25.76 2.89
C GLU A 28 4.45 -25.07 3.99
N LYS A 29 3.13 -25.34 4.06
CA LYS A 29 2.20 -24.78 5.06
C LYS A 29 2.14 -23.25 5.05
N ARG A 30 2.39 -22.61 3.90
CA ARG A 30 2.20 -21.17 3.70
C ARG A 30 0.72 -20.82 3.57
N ILE A 31 -0.02 -21.71 2.92
CA ILE A 31 -1.47 -21.67 2.75
C ILE A 31 -2.07 -23.02 3.13
N SER A 32 -3.37 -23.05 3.44
CA SER A 32 -4.13 -24.28 3.64
C SER A 32 -5.44 -24.25 2.86
N LEU A 33 -5.95 -25.42 2.51
CA LEU A 33 -7.22 -25.59 1.82
C LEU A 33 -8.06 -26.66 2.54
N GLU A 34 -9.24 -26.26 3.01
CA GLU A 34 -10.28 -27.16 3.50
C GLU A 34 -11.49 -27.08 2.57
N THR A 35 -11.92 -28.21 2.04
CA THR A 35 -13.15 -28.29 1.24
C THR A 35 -14.24 -28.98 2.04
N VAL A 36 -15.38 -28.33 2.18
CA VAL A 36 -16.52 -28.79 2.95
C VAL A 36 -17.64 -29.16 1.99
N ASN A 37 -18.07 -30.42 2.05
CA ASN A 37 -19.18 -30.91 1.23
C ASN A 37 -20.51 -30.49 1.88
N ILE A 38 -21.25 -29.60 1.23
CA ILE A 38 -22.54 -29.10 1.77
C ILE A 38 -23.56 -30.24 1.95
N ARG A 39 -23.42 -31.34 1.20
CA ARG A 39 -24.29 -32.53 1.33
C ARG A 39 -24.19 -33.22 2.68
N ASP A 40 -23.07 -33.08 3.38
CA ASP A 40 -22.86 -33.69 4.69
C ASP A 40 -23.72 -33.02 5.79
N PHE A 41 -24.32 -31.87 5.47
CA PHE A 41 -25.17 -31.08 6.36
C PHE A 41 -26.66 -31.12 6.00
N SER A 42 -27.04 -31.99 5.06
CA SER A 42 -28.44 -32.21 4.72
C SER A 42 -29.20 -32.93 5.84
N ASP A 43 -30.45 -32.52 6.07
CA ASP A 43 -31.37 -33.18 7.02
C ASP A 43 -32.02 -34.45 6.46
N ASN A 44 -31.89 -34.71 5.16
CA ASN A 44 -32.56 -35.86 4.55
C ASN A 44 -31.62 -37.04 4.34
N LYS A 45 -32.19 -38.25 4.42
CA LYS A 45 -31.46 -39.53 4.28
C LYS A 45 -30.80 -39.74 2.90
N HIS A 46 -31.13 -38.90 1.93
CA HIS A 46 -30.60 -38.96 0.57
C HIS A 46 -29.54 -37.89 0.30
N ASN A 47 -29.14 -37.13 1.33
CA ASN A 47 -28.19 -36.02 1.25
C ASN A 47 -28.50 -35.00 0.15
N ARG A 48 -29.79 -34.79 -0.14
CA ARG A 48 -30.29 -33.78 -1.09
C ARG A 48 -30.19 -32.40 -0.46
N VAL A 49 -29.76 -31.41 -1.24
CA VAL A 49 -29.43 -30.06 -0.75
C VAL A 49 -30.13 -28.97 -1.57
N ASP A 50 -31.05 -29.38 -2.43
CA ASP A 50 -31.70 -28.56 -3.44
C ASP A 50 -33.19 -28.88 -3.52
N ASP A 51 -34.02 -27.88 -3.81
CA ASP A 51 -35.44 -28.07 -4.07
C ASP A 51 -35.97 -27.14 -5.17
N TYR A 52 -37.22 -27.36 -5.58
CA TYR A 52 -37.88 -26.50 -6.55
C TYR A 52 -38.02 -25.07 -6.02
N PRO A 53 -37.80 -24.04 -6.86
CA PRO A 53 -37.97 -22.66 -6.45
C PRO A 53 -39.44 -22.34 -6.12
N TYR A 54 -39.66 -21.58 -5.04
CA TYR A 54 -40.94 -20.90 -4.84
C TYR A 54 -41.18 -19.90 -5.98
N GLY A 55 -42.43 -19.79 -6.44
CA GLY A 55 -42.80 -18.96 -7.60
C GLY A 55 -42.76 -19.69 -8.95
N GLY A 56 -42.31 -20.95 -8.97
CA GLY A 56 -42.14 -21.72 -10.21
C GLY A 56 -40.87 -21.33 -10.97
N GLY A 57 -40.61 -22.02 -12.08
CA GLY A 57 -39.38 -21.87 -12.87
C GLY A 57 -38.75 -23.22 -13.21
N ALA A 58 -37.80 -23.21 -14.13
CA ALA A 58 -36.98 -24.38 -14.40
C ALA A 58 -35.80 -24.44 -13.41
N GLY A 59 -35.26 -25.64 -13.19
CA GLY A 59 -34.09 -25.83 -12.34
C GLY A 59 -34.40 -26.04 -10.86
N MET A 60 -33.33 -26.04 -10.06
CA MET A 60 -33.34 -26.30 -8.62
C MET A 60 -32.62 -25.15 -7.91
N VAL A 61 -32.97 -24.91 -6.65
CA VAL A 61 -32.30 -23.92 -5.77
C VAL A 61 -31.74 -24.64 -4.56
N MET A 62 -30.49 -24.34 -4.20
CA MET A 62 -29.88 -24.90 -3.01
C MET A 62 -30.58 -24.39 -1.75
N GLN A 63 -30.93 -25.30 -0.85
CA GLN A 63 -31.66 -25.03 0.38
C GLN A 63 -30.82 -24.22 1.38
N ALA A 64 -31.47 -23.34 2.14
CA ALA A 64 -30.81 -22.48 3.13
C ALA A 64 -30.09 -23.27 4.24
N GLU A 65 -30.77 -24.26 4.83
CA GLU A 65 -30.31 -24.93 6.05
C GLU A 65 -28.99 -25.72 5.87
N PRO A 66 -28.81 -26.57 4.84
CA PRO A 66 -27.53 -27.27 4.64
C PRO A 66 -26.36 -26.30 4.40
N VAL A 67 -26.61 -25.21 3.69
CA VAL A 67 -25.60 -24.16 3.44
C VAL A 67 -25.23 -23.45 4.74
N TYR A 68 -26.21 -23.06 5.54
CA TYR A 68 -26.00 -22.38 6.82
C TYR A 68 -25.18 -23.26 7.78
N ARG A 69 -25.55 -24.53 7.92
CA ARG A 69 -24.81 -25.48 8.77
C ARG A 69 -23.39 -25.75 8.28
N ALA A 70 -23.19 -25.89 6.97
CA ALA A 70 -21.86 -26.04 6.39
C ALA A 70 -20.99 -24.80 6.70
N TYR A 71 -21.57 -23.61 6.57
CA TYR A 71 -20.92 -22.36 6.95
C TYR A 71 -20.56 -22.32 8.43
N CYS A 72 -21.50 -22.63 9.34
CA CYS A 72 -21.24 -22.65 10.79
C CYS A 72 -20.13 -23.62 11.17
N SER A 73 -20.05 -24.79 10.51
CA SER A 73 -19.03 -25.81 10.80
C SER A 73 -17.58 -25.31 10.64
N VAL A 74 -17.41 -24.31 9.77
CA VAL A 74 -16.15 -23.60 9.52
C VAL A 74 -16.09 -22.35 10.38
N ALA A 75 -17.14 -21.52 10.35
CA ALA A 75 -17.13 -20.19 10.93
C ALA A 75 -16.91 -20.20 12.45
N GLU A 76 -17.48 -21.17 13.17
CA GLU A 76 -17.32 -21.31 14.62
C GLU A 76 -15.87 -21.62 15.05
N LYS A 77 -15.08 -22.23 14.16
CA LYS A 77 -13.68 -22.62 14.41
C LYS A 77 -12.67 -21.67 13.76
N SER A 78 -13.17 -20.63 13.10
CA SER A 78 -12.39 -19.68 12.33
C SER A 78 -11.51 -18.79 13.22
N LEU A 79 -10.39 -18.31 12.70
CA LEU A 79 -9.50 -17.37 13.39
C LEU A 79 -10.20 -16.05 13.71
N ALA A 80 -11.10 -15.61 12.85
CA ALA A 80 -11.96 -14.44 13.04
C ALA A 80 -12.88 -14.63 14.25
N ALA A 81 -13.50 -15.80 14.41
CA ALA A 81 -14.34 -16.10 15.56
C ALA A 81 -13.56 -16.05 16.87
N GLY A 82 -12.31 -16.53 16.90
CA GLY A 82 -11.40 -16.40 18.04
C GLY A 82 -11.09 -14.93 18.42
N LYS A 83 -11.32 -13.98 17.50
CA LYS A 83 -11.18 -12.53 17.69
C LYS A 83 -12.52 -11.81 17.83
N GLY A 84 -13.63 -12.54 17.98
CA GLY A 84 -14.98 -11.98 18.08
C GLY A 84 -15.49 -11.33 16.79
N ARG A 85 -14.97 -11.74 15.63
CA ARG A 85 -15.35 -11.24 14.30
C ARG A 85 -15.97 -12.37 13.48
N LYS A 86 -16.81 -12.02 12.51
CA LYS A 86 -17.32 -12.97 11.52
C LYS A 86 -16.26 -13.19 10.43
N PRO A 87 -15.97 -14.44 10.01
CA PRO A 87 -15.08 -14.68 8.88
C PRO A 87 -15.68 -14.14 7.59
N ARG A 88 -14.83 -13.73 6.66
CA ARG A 88 -15.25 -13.22 5.36
C ARG A 88 -15.71 -14.38 4.48
N CYS A 89 -16.95 -14.31 4.00
CA CYS A 89 -17.61 -15.34 3.21
C CYS A 89 -17.98 -14.79 1.83
N ILE A 90 -17.26 -15.27 0.82
CA ILE A 90 -17.35 -14.82 -0.56
C ILE A 90 -18.29 -15.75 -1.31
N TYR A 91 -19.45 -15.24 -1.73
CA TYR A 91 -20.34 -15.97 -2.64
C TYR A 91 -19.95 -15.72 -4.10
N LEU A 92 -19.77 -16.82 -4.82
CA LEU A 92 -19.33 -16.80 -6.21
C LEU A 92 -20.55 -16.79 -7.12
N THR A 93 -20.82 -15.62 -7.71
CA THR A 93 -22.04 -15.35 -8.47
C THR A 93 -21.77 -14.37 -9.61
N PRO A 94 -22.39 -14.56 -10.80
CA PRO A 94 -22.31 -13.58 -11.87
C PRO A 94 -22.96 -12.24 -11.52
N GLN A 95 -23.77 -12.17 -10.45
CA GLN A 95 -24.42 -10.94 -9.97
C GLN A 95 -23.49 -10.05 -9.13
N GLY A 96 -22.32 -10.57 -8.73
CA GLY A 96 -21.38 -9.89 -7.87
C GLY A 96 -20.53 -8.83 -8.56
N LYS A 97 -19.72 -8.11 -7.77
CA LYS A 97 -18.67 -7.24 -8.33
C LYS A 97 -17.67 -8.09 -9.11
N VAL A 98 -17.25 -7.61 -10.28
CA VAL A 98 -16.25 -8.32 -11.11
C VAL A 98 -14.90 -8.28 -10.40
N PHE A 99 -14.34 -9.47 -10.20
CA PHE A 99 -13.08 -9.70 -9.52
C PHE A 99 -11.94 -8.97 -10.23
N ASN A 100 -11.21 -8.16 -9.48
CA ASN A 100 -10.12 -7.34 -9.98
C ASN A 100 -8.88 -7.43 -9.09
N GLN A 101 -7.79 -6.82 -9.52
CA GLN A 101 -6.50 -6.88 -8.81
C GLN A 101 -6.56 -6.23 -7.42
N THR A 102 -7.32 -5.15 -7.24
CA THR A 102 -7.50 -4.49 -5.94
C THR A 102 -8.24 -5.40 -4.95
N MET A 103 -9.23 -6.19 -5.42
CA MET A 103 -9.88 -7.22 -4.61
C MET A 103 -8.93 -8.36 -4.24
N VAL A 104 -8.03 -8.78 -5.13
CA VAL A 104 -6.98 -9.77 -4.82
C VAL A 104 -6.13 -9.29 -3.64
N GLU A 105 -5.63 -8.07 -3.71
CA GLU A 105 -4.77 -7.49 -2.66
C GLU A 105 -5.52 -7.28 -1.34
N ASP A 106 -6.82 -6.98 -1.41
CA ASP A 106 -7.69 -6.88 -0.24
C ASP A 106 -7.92 -8.23 0.44
N PHE A 107 -8.34 -9.23 -0.34
CA PHE A 107 -8.56 -10.58 0.18
C PHE A 107 -7.28 -11.20 0.73
N ALA A 108 -6.11 -10.87 0.16
CA ALA A 108 -4.82 -11.33 0.66
C ALA A 108 -4.44 -10.78 2.07
N GLN A 109 -5.14 -9.77 2.57
CA GLN A 109 -4.92 -9.24 3.93
C GLN A 109 -5.60 -10.07 5.01
N GLU A 110 -6.56 -10.92 4.65
CA GLU A 110 -7.23 -11.77 5.61
C GLU A 110 -6.29 -12.89 6.10
N GLU A 111 -6.57 -13.45 7.27
CA GLU A 111 -5.88 -14.67 7.71
C GLU A 111 -6.58 -15.92 7.15
N GLU A 112 -7.87 -15.78 6.83
CA GLU A 112 -8.73 -16.83 6.31
C GLU A 112 -9.84 -16.29 5.41
N LEU A 113 -10.28 -17.10 4.45
CA LEU A 113 -11.38 -16.80 3.55
C LEU A 113 -12.26 -18.01 3.36
N ILE A 114 -13.58 -17.80 3.38
CA ILE A 114 -14.58 -18.80 3.04
C ILE A 114 -15.12 -18.50 1.65
N PHE A 115 -15.12 -19.49 0.75
CA PHE A 115 -15.73 -19.43 -0.56
C PHE A 115 -16.98 -20.29 -0.59
N LEU A 116 -18.13 -19.68 -0.89
CA LEU A 116 -19.40 -20.37 -1.08
C LEU A 116 -19.64 -20.60 -2.58
N CYS A 117 -19.57 -21.86 -3.01
CA CYS A 117 -19.82 -22.25 -4.39
C CYS A 117 -21.31 -22.55 -4.58
N GLY A 118 -22.00 -21.70 -5.34
CA GLY A 118 -23.36 -21.99 -5.80
C GLY A 118 -23.38 -23.03 -6.91
N HIS A 119 -24.54 -23.69 -7.06
CA HIS A 119 -24.85 -24.61 -8.16
C HIS A 119 -26.34 -24.48 -8.52
N TYR A 120 -26.75 -25.13 -9.60
CA TYR A 120 -28.13 -25.07 -10.11
C TYR A 120 -28.51 -23.61 -10.47
N GLU A 121 -29.71 -23.14 -10.11
CA GLU A 121 -30.11 -21.74 -10.32
C GLU A 121 -29.50 -20.78 -9.28
N GLY A 122 -28.93 -21.31 -8.20
CA GLY A 122 -28.34 -20.53 -7.11
C GLY A 122 -28.65 -21.09 -5.73
N ILE A 123 -28.50 -20.23 -4.74
CA ILE A 123 -28.72 -20.53 -3.32
C ILE A 123 -29.89 -19.67 -2.83
N ASP A 124 -30.69 -20.19 -1.91
CA ASP A 124 -31.75 -19.43 -1.24
C ASP A 124 -31.23 -18.09 -0.68
N GLU A 125 -31.85 -16.99 -1.08
CA GLU A 125 -31.38 -15.63 -0.75
C GLU A 125 -31.24 -15.40 0.76
N ARG A 126 -32.09 -16.02 1.58
CA ARG A 126 -32.12 -15.79 3.03
C ARG A 126 -30.83 -16.21 3.72
N VAL A 127 -30.23 -17.33 3.30
CA VAL A 127 -28.95 -17.75 3.86
C VAL A 127 -27.81 -16.87 3.34
N LEU A 128 -27.92 -16.35 2.11
CA LEU A 128 -26.93 -15.43 1.56
C LEU A 128 -26.88 -14.12 2.36
N GLU A 129 -28.04 -13.52 2.65
CA GLU A 129 -28.16 -12.34 3.52
C GLU A 129 -27.57 -12.57 4.92
N GLU A 130 -27.65 -13.79 5.44
CA GLU A 130 -27.17 -14.13 6.77
C GLU A 130 -25.66 -14.41 6.82
N VAL A 131 -25.07 -15.09 5.82
CA VAL A 131 -23.68 -15.58 5.91
C VAL A 131 -22.70 -14.83 5.02
N VAL A 132 -23.13 -14.32 3.87
CA VAL A 132 -22.23 -13.75 2.84
C VAL A 132 -21.81 -12.33 3.21
N THR A 133 -20.54 -12.03 2.99
CA THR A 133 -19.98 -10.68 3.14
C THR A 133 -19.70 -10.03 1.80
N ASP A 134 -19.38 -10.83 0.77
CA ASP A 134 -19.00 -10.34 -0.54
C ASP A 134 -19.62 -11.18 -1.65
N TYR A 135 -20.26 -10.53 -2.61
CA TYR A 135 -20.76 -11.15 -3.84
C TYR A 135 -19.77 -10.85 -4.95
N VAL A 136 -19.16 -11.90 -5.53
CA VAL A 136 -18.05 -11.74 -6.49
C VAL A 136 -18.28 -12.56 -7.75
N SER A 137 -18.12 -11.91 -8.90
CA SER A 137 -18.11 -12.52 -10.22
C SER A 137 -16.67 -12.61 -10.73
N ILE A 138 -16.31 -13.66 -11.46
CA ILE A 138 -15.00 -13.72 -12.15
C ILE A 138 -15.07 -13.22 -13.60
N GLY A 139 -16.24 -12.78 -14.07
CA GLY A 139 -16.43 -12.18 -15.38
C GLY A 139 -17.86 -12.28 -15.90
N ASP A 140 -18.12 -11.61 -17.02
CA ASP A 140 -19.47 -11.49 -17.60
C ASP A 140 -19.84 -12.72 -18.45
N TYR A 141 -19.94 -13.87 -17.78
CA TYR A 141 -20.35 -15.15 -18.36
C TYR A 141 -20.91 -16.08 -17.27
N VAL A 142 -21.61 -17.14 -17.68
CA VAL A 142 -22.26 -18.09 -16.77
C VAL A 142 -21.48 -19.40 -16.74
N LEU A 143 -21.20 -19.90 -15.54
CA LEU A 143 -20.60 -21.21 -15.28
C LEU A 143 -21.63 -22.15 -14.64
N THR A 144 -21.33 -23.45 -14.62
CA THR A 144 -22.20 -24.46 -14.01
C THR A 144 -22.19 -24.45 -12.48
N GLY A 145 -21.16 -23.84 -11.88
CA GLY A 145 -20.99 -23.74 -10.44
C GLY A 145 -19.82 -22.82 -10.06
N GLY A 146 -19.70 -22.54 -8.76
CA GLY A 146 -18.68 -21.64 -8.23
C GLY A 146 -17.26 -22.24 -8.13
N GLU A 147 -17.08 -23.54 -8.34
CA GLU A 147 -15.81 -24.23 -8.07
C GLU A 147 -14.64 -23.70 -8.90
N LEU A 148 -14.85 -23.39 -10.18
CA LEU A 148 -13.81 -22.78 -11.02
C LEU A 148 -13.46 -21.37 -10.55
N ALA A 149 -14.47 -20.60 -10.13
CA ALA A 149 -14.28 -19.25 -9.63
C ALA A 149 -13.50 -19.23 -8.31
N SER A 150 -13.76 -20.18 -7.40
CA SER A 150 -13.02 -20.28 -6.13
C SER A 150 -11.55 -20.59 -6.41
N MET A 151 -11.25 -21.52 -7.32
CA MET A 151 -9.88 -21.86 -7.70
C MET A 151 -9.13 -20.68 -8.34
N VAL A 152 -9.79 -19.93 -9.23
CA VAL A 152 -9.22 -18.72 -9.85
C VAL A 152 -8.88 -17.67 -8.78
N MET A 153 -9.80 -17.42 -7.85
CA MET A 153 -9.58 -16.44 -6.78
C MET A 153 -8.51 -16.91 -5.79
N ILE A 154 -8.51 -18.18 -5.38
CA ILE A 154 -7.50 -18.76 -4.50
C ILE A 154 -6.11 -18.67 -5.12
N ASP A 155 -5.96 -18.98 -6.42
CA ASP A 155 -4.69 -18.86 -7.12
C ASP A 155 -4.18 -17.41 -7.08
N ALA A 156 -5.02 -16.44 -7.50
CA ALA A 156 -4.65 -15.03 -7.52
C ALA A 156 -4.30 -14.49 -6.13
N VAL A 157 -5.11 -14.77 -5.10
CA VAL A 157 -4.89 -14.32 -3.72
C VAL A 157 -3.65 -14.97 -3.12
N SER A 158 -3.41 -16.25 -3.38
CA SER A 158 -2.25 -16.98 -2.84
C SER A 158 -0.92 -16.37 -3.24
N ARG A 159 -0.85 -15.75 -4.43
CA ARG A 159 0.37 -15.08 -4.92
C ARG A 159 0.83 -13.92 -4.03
N PHE A 160 -0.09 -13.31 -3.29
CA PHE A 160 0.18 -12.22 -2.34
C PHE A 160 0.44 -12.70 -0.91
N VAL A 161 0.32 -14.01 -0.64
CA VAL A 161 0.61 -14.58 0.67
C VAL A 161 2.14 -14.72 0.86
N PRO A 162 2.73 -14.17 1.94
CA PRO A 162 4.17 -14.20 2.15
C PRO A 162 4.79 -15.60 2.08
N GLY A 163 5.77 -15.74 1.20
CA GLY A 163 6.51 -16.97 0.97
C GLY A 163 5.84 -17.99 0.06
N VAL A 164 4.73 -17.66 -0.59
CA VAL A 164 4.19 -18.48 -1.70
C VAL A 164 5.05 -18.30 -2.96
N LEU A 165 5.34 -17.05 -3.34
CA LEU A 165 6.30 -16.75 -4.41
C LEU A 165 7.72 -16.61 -3.84
N SER A 166 8.71 -17.11 -4.58
CA SER A 166 10.12 -17.09 -4.17
C SER A 166 10.78 -15.71 -4.30
N ASN A 167 10.16 -14.79 -5.05
CA ASN A 167 10.63 -13.42 -5.21
C ASN A 167 9.46 -12.46 -5.00
N GLU A 168 9.52 -11.65 -3.94
CA GLU A 168 8.48 -10.65 -3.63
C GLU A 168 8.34 -9.60 -4.75
N GLU A 169 9.40 -9.32 -5.51
CA GLU A 169 9.33 -8.41 -6.66
C GLU A 169 8.44 -8.95 -7.79
N SER A 170 8.30 -10.27 -7.92
CA SER A 170 7.50 -10.87 -9.00
C SER A 170 6.01 -10.61 -8.87
N ALA A 171 5.50 -10.31 -7.66
CA ALA A 171 4.12 -9.87 -7.48
C ALA A 171 3.95 -8.34 -7.67
N GLN A 172 5.03 -7.57 -7.54
CA GLN A 172 5.01 -6.10 -7.60
C GLN A 172 5.07 -5.57 -9.05
N PHE A 173 5.73 -6.30 -9.95
CA PHE A 173 5.95 -5.91 -11.35
C PHE A 173 5.15 -6.76 -12.34
N GLU A 174 3.82 -6.63 -12.34
CA GLU A 174 2.94 -7.38 -13.24
C GLU A 174 1.89 -6.50 -13.92
N SER A 175 1.17 -7.11 -14.87
CA SER A 175 -0.03 -6.49 -15.45
C SER A 175 -1.05 -6.12 -14.35
N MET A 176 -1.85 -5.09 -14.62
CA MET A 176 -2.88 -4.50 -13.75
C MET A 176 -2.34 -3.59 -12.64
N GLN A 177 -1.08 -3.73 -12.23
CA GLN A 177 -0.46 -2.70 -11.40
C GLN A 177 -0.33 -1.40 -12.21
N ASP A 178 -0.57 -0.26 -11.55
CA ASP A 178 -0.74 1.06 -12.20
C ASP A 178 -1.84 1.14 -13.26
N ASN A 179 -2.76 0.16 -13.36
CA ASN A 179 -3.65 0.03 -14.52
C ASN A 179 -2.88 -0.06 -15.85
N LEU A 180 -1.76 -0.79 -15.86
CA LEU A 180 -0.96 -1.02 -17.08
C LEU A 180 -0.79 -2.52 -17.36
N LEU A 181 -0.71 -2.86 -18.64
CA LEU A 181 -0.32 -4.19 -19.10
C LEU A 181 1.20 -4.32 -19.12
N GLU A 182 1.69 -5.52 -18.85
CA GLU A 182 3.11 -5.80 -18.83
C GLU A 182 3.75 -5.66 -20.23
N TYR A 183 5.03 -5.28 -20.24
CA TYR A 183 5.86 -5.18 -21.44
C TYR A 183 6.14 -6.55 -22.10
N PRO A 184 6.62 -6.61 -23.36
CA PRO A 184 6.96 -7.89 -23.98
C PRO A 184 8.17 -8.54 -23.30
N HIS A 185 8.05 -9.82 -23.02
CA HIS A 185 9.16 -10.66 -22.56
C HIS A 185 9.87 -11.32 -23.72
N PHE A 186 11.18 -11.49 -23.55
CA PHE A 186 12.05 -12.17 -24.49
C PHE A 186 12.96 -13.11 -23.72
N THR A 187 13.23 -14.28 -24.29
CA THR A 187 14.17 -15.24 -23.74
C THR A 187 15.05 -15.79 -24.86
N ARG A 188 16.04 -16.60 -24.50
CA ARG A 188 16.98 -17.20 -25.44
C ARG A 188 16.23 -18.13 -26.41
N PRO A 189 16.67 -18.20 -27.69
CA PRO A 189 17.85 -17.55 -28.29
C PRO A 189 17.62 -16.08 -28.69
N GLU A 190 18.69 -15.31 -28.90
CA GLU A 190 18.62 -13.88 -29.31
C GLU A 190 17.89 -13.66 -30.65
N THR A 191 18.00 -14.62 -31.56
CA THR A 191 17.31 -14.61 -32.84
C THR A 191 16.54 -15.92 -33.00
N TRP A 192 15.23 -15.82 -33.17
CA TRP A 192 14.34 -16.95 -33.45
C TRP A 192 13.69 -16.70 -34.82
N HIS A 193 14.05 -17.54 -35.81
CA HIS A 193 13.86 -17.24 -37.23
C HIS A 193 14.48 -15.86 -37.58
N ASP A 194 13.73 -14.96 -38.21
CA ASP A 194 14.20 -13.60 -38.54
C ASP A 194 13.82 -12.55 -37.47
N LYS A 195 13.29 -12.99 -36.31
CA LYS A 195 12.88 -12.10 -35.21
C LYS A 195 13.99 -12.00 -34.18
N LYS A 196 14.49 -10.78 -33.98
CA LYS A 196 15.55 -10.47 -33.02
C LYS A 196 14.99 -9.90 -31.73
N VAL A 197 15.64 -10.21 -30.62
CA VAL A 197 15.42 -9.51 -29.35
C VAL A 197 15.76 -8.02 -29.51
N PRO A 198 14.96 -7.08 -28.95
CA PRO A 198 15.29 -5.66 -28.97
C PRO A 198 16.70 -5.39 -28.42
N LYS A 199 17.52 -4.65 -29.20
CA LYS A 199 18.93 -4.41 -28.86
C LYS A 199 19.13 -3.81 -27.46
N VAL A 200 18.22 -2.95 -27.00
CA VAL A 200 18.28 -2.35 -25.66
C VAL A 200 18.32 -3.38 -24.54
N LEU A 201 17.61 -4.50 -24.69
CA LEU A 201 17.57 -5.60 -23.72
C LEU A 201 18.89 -6.39 -23.65
N LEU A 202 19.76 -6.21 -24.65
CA LEU A 202 21.06 -6.88 -24.73
C LEU A 202 22.21 -6.01 -24.21
N THR A 203 21.94 -4.76 -23.80
CA THR A 203 22.99 -3.80 -23.41
C THR A 203 23.47 -3.94 -21.97
N GLY A 204 22.65 -4.54 -21.09
CA GLY A 204 22.88 -4.53 -19.63
C GLY A 204 22.67 -3.17 -18.96
N ASP A 205 22.23 -2.15 -19.70
CA ASP A 205 21.96 -0.81 -19.15
C ASP A 205 20.58 -0.80 -18.49
N HIS A 206 20.55 -1.04 -17.17
CA HIS A 206 19.31 -1.15 -16.40
C HIS A 206 18.38 0.06 -16.58
N ASN A 207 18.91 1.29 -16.61
CA ASN A 207 18.10 2.50 -16.77
C ASN A 207 17.41 2.54 -18.13
N LYS A 208 18.12 2.18 -19.21
CA LYS A 208 17.53 2.12 -20.56
C LYS A 208 16.54 0.96 -20.70
N ILE A 209 16.81 -0.16 -20.04
CA ILE A 209 15.92 -1.32 -20.04
C ILE A 209 14.60 -0.98 -19.34
N GLU A 210 14.65 -0.37 -18.15
CA GLU A 210 13.45 0.06 -17.43
C GLU A 210 12.66 1.12 -18.19
N ALA A 211 13.34 2.13 -18.77
CA ALA A 211 12.67 3.12 -19.61
C ALA A 211 11.97 2.49 -20.82
N TRP A 212 12.61 1.51 -21.47
CA TRP A 212 12.00 0.79 -22.59
C TRP A 212 10.83 -0.09 -22.15
N ARG A 213 10.94 -0.78 -21.00
CA ARG A 213 9.87 -1.59 -20.41
C ARG A 213 8.64 -0.74 -20.13
N TRP A 214 8.84 0.40 -19.49
CA TRP A 214 7.78 1.38 -19.24
C TRP A 214 7.11 1.85 -20.54
N GLU A 215 7.88 2.25 -21.54
CA GLU A 215 7.34 2.69 -22.83
C GLU A 215 6.51 1.59 -23.52
N GLN A 216 6.99 0.35 -23.52
CA GLN A 216 6.25 -0.76 -24.12
C GLN A 216 4.98 -1.12 -23.34
N SER A 217 5.01 -1.01 -22.02
CA SER A 217 3.84 -1.20 -21.16
C SER A 217 2.75 -0.17 -21.49
N LEU A 218 3.11 1.12 -21.54
CA LEU A 218 2.19 2.20 -21.94
C LEU A 218 1.61 1.96 -23.34
N ARG A 219 2.47 1.64 -24.31
CA ARG A 219 2.06 1.37 -25.69
C ARG A 219 1.07 0.22 -25.77
N ARG A 220 1.38 -0.91 -25.14
CA ARG A 220 0.54 -2.11 -25.17
C ARG A 220 -0.80 -1.87 -24.48
N THR A 221 -0.79 -1.17 -23.36
CA THR A 221 -2.02 -0.81 -22.63
C THR A 221 -2.91 0.05 -23.50
N LYS A 222 -2.36 1.10 -24.11
CA LYS A 222 -3.10 1.95 -25.06
C LYS A 222 -3.69 1.17 -26.24
N GLU A 223 -2.94 0.21 -26.77
CA GLU A 223 -3.38 -0.61 -27.92
C GLU A 223 -4.45 -1.65 -27.55
N ARG A 224 -4.38 -2.28 -26.36
CA ARG A 224 -5.18 -3.47 -26.03
C ARG A 224 -6.23 -3.25 -24.93
N ARG A 225 -5.98 -2.32 -24.02
CA ARG A 225 -6.82 -2.01 -22.85
C ARG A 225 -6.83 -0.49 -22.60
N PRO A 226 -7.36 0.31 -23.54
CA PRO A 226 -7.43 1.75 -23.38
C PRO A 226 -8.23 2.17 -22.13
N ASP A 227 -9.18 1.34 -21.68
CA ASP A 227 -9.92 1.50 -20.44
C ASP A 227 -9.03 1.50 -19.18
N LEU A 228 -7.93 0.75 -19.18
CA LEU A 228 -6.95 0.78 -18.10
C LEU A 228 -6.09 2.04 -18.16
N MET A 229 -5.71 2.47 -19.37
CA MET A 229 -4.96 3.71 -19.59
C MET A 229 -5.72 4.95 -19.10
N GLU A 230 -7.05 4.96 -19.19
CA GLU A 230 -7.88 6.04 -18.65
C GLU A 230 -7.84 6.11 -17.12
N LYS A 231 -7.68 4.96 -16.45
CA LYS A 231 -7.58 4.85 -15.00
C LYS A 231 -6.15 4.99 -14.47
N ASN A 232 -5.14 4.91 -15.32
CA ASN A 232 -3.75 5.09 -14.93
C ASN A 232 -3.54 6.51 -14.39
N LYS A 233 -2.92 6.61 -13.20
CA LYS A 233 -2.52 7.87 -12.59
C LYS A 233 -1.00 7.94 -12.46
N THR A 234 -0.42 9.12 -12.69
CA THR A 234 1.00 9.34 -12.44
C THR A 234 1.21 9.65 -10.96
N LEU A 235 1.88 8.75 -10.23
CA LEU A 235 2.24 8.98 -8.83
C LEU A 235 3.46 9.91 -8.75
N THR A 236 3.29 11.07 -8.11
CA THR A 236 4.39 11.93 -7.69
C THR A 236 4.54 11.90 -6.18
N VAL A 237 5.75 11.58 -5.72
CA VAL A 237 6.13 11.56 -4.31
C VAL A 237 6.89 12.85 -3.98
N ALA A 238 6.18 13.81 -3.38
CA ALA A 238 6.76 15.06 -2.92
C ALA A 238 7.15 14.95 -1.44
N TYR A 239 8.44 14.80 -1.16
CA TYR A 239 8.93 14.60 0.20
C TYR A 239 9.87 15.71 0.66
N PHE A 240 9.76 16.07 1.94
CA PHE A 240 10.81 16.78 2.67
C PHE A 240 11.49 15.78 3.60
N SER A 241 12.79 15.55 3.47
CA SER A 241 13.52 14.53 4.25
C SER A 241 14.99 14.92 4.49
N PRO A 242 15.27 15.81 5.46
CA PRO A 242 16.64 16.26 5.72
C PRO A 242 17.63 15.15 6.09
N THR A 243 17.15 14.06 6.67
CA THR A 243 17.95 12.94 7.17
C THR A 243 17.58 11.59 6.52
N GLU A 244 16.89 11.61 5.39
CA GLU A 244 16.48 10.45 4.58
C GLU A 244 15.38 9.53 5.18
N GLY A 245 15.08 9.59 6.48
CA GLY A 245 14.09 8.70 7.11
C GLY A 245 12.68 8.79 6.51
N THR A 246 12.15 10.01 6.33
CA THR A 246 10.84 10.24 5.69
C THR A 246 10.81 9.78 4.24
N LYS A 247 11.93 9.95 3.52
CA LYS A 247 12.08 9.51 2.14
C LYS A 247 12.00 7.98 2.05
N GLY A 248 12.72 7.26 2.90
CA GLY A 248 12.65 5.80 2.93
C GLY A 248 11.23 5.28 3.18
N ALA A 249 10.50 5.87 4.13
CA ALA A 249 9.10 5.54 4.36
C ALA A 249 8.21 5.86 3.14
N ALA A 250 8.42 7.00 2.49
CA ALA A 250 7.68 7.39 1.28
C ALA A 250 7.96 6.47 0.08
N GLU A 251 9.21 6.05 -0.11
CA GLU A 251 9.62 5.10 -1.15
C GLU A 251 8.99 3.71 -0.95
N ILE A 252 8.89 3.24 0.30
CA ILE A 252 8.19 1.98 0.64
C ILE A 252 6.72 2.05 0.21
N LEU A 253 5.99 3.12 0.60
CA LEU A 253 4.59 3.26 0.21
C LEU A 253 4.45 3.42 -1.31
N ALA A 254 5.31 4.23 -1.92
CA ALA A 254 5.29 4.48 -3.35
C ALA A 254 5.45 3.20 -4.16
N GLY A 255 6.36 2.31 -3.76
CA GLY A 255 6.56 1.01 -4.42
C GLY A 255 5.36 0.06 -4.32
N MET A 256 4.47 0.25 -3.33
CA MET A 256 3.21 -0.51 -3.23
C MET A 256 2.09 0.08 -4.09
N LEU A 257 2.15 1.40 -4.33
CA LEU A 257 1.15 2.14 -5.10
C LEU A 257 1.46 2.16 -6.60
N SER A 258 2.74 2.20 -6.98
CA SER A 258 3.16 2.37 -8.36
C SER A 258 4.51 1.74 -8.67
N GLN A 259 4.68 1.24 -9.90
CA GLN A 259 5.93 0.74 -10.45
C GLN A 259 6.87 1.86 -10.89
N ASN A 260 6.34 3.03 -11.22
CA ASN A 260 7.13 4.15 -11.74
C ASN A 260 6.80 5.50 -11.08
N PRO A 261 6.99 5.62 -9.76
CA PRO A 261 6.78 6.87 -9.05
C PRO A 261 7.80 7.94 -9.47
N GLN A 262 7.33 9.17 -9.64
CA GLN A 262 8.18 10.35 -9.83
C GLN A 262 8.52 10.97 -8.49
N TYR A 263 9.79 11.32 -8.26
CA TYR A 263 10.23 11.85 -6.97
C TYR A 263 10.54 13.35 -7.02
N LEU A 264 9.94 14.11 -6.11
CA LEU A 264 10.18 15.53 -5.92
C LEU A 264 10.77 15.79 -4.53
N ASP A 265 12.09 15.95 -4.46
CA ASP A 265 12.83 16.23 -3.22
C ASP A 265 12.67 17.70 -2.80
N LEU A 266 11.61 17.99 -2.03
CA LEU A 266 11.35 19.30 -1.44
C LEU A 266 12.39 19.67 -0.37
N THR A 267 13.32 18.79 0.00
CA THR A 267 14.45 19.20 0.84
C THR A 267 15.41 20.12 0.08
N ARG A 268 15.43 20.05 -1.25
CA ARG A 268 16.19 20.93 -2.13
C ARG A 268 15.43 22.23 -2.35
N ARG A 269 15.95 23.34 -1.79
CA ARG A 269 15.40 24.70 -1.93
C ARG A 269 15.03 25.08 -3.36
N LYS A 270 15.88 24.72 -4.34
CA LYS A 270 15.61 25.00 -5.77
C LYS A 270 14.28 24.39 -6.23
N LEU A 271 13.99 23.15 -5.83
CA LEU A 271 12.77 22.45 -6.23
C LEU A 271 11.54 23.01 -5.50
N ARG A 272 11.67 23.44 -4.24
CA ARG A 272 10.58 24.15 -3.52
C ARG A 272 10.19 25.49 -4.12
N LYS A 273 11.04 26.11 -4.94
CA LYS A 273 10.74 27.35 -5.66
C LYS A 273 10.07 27.12 -7.01
N GLN A 274 10.21 25.91 -7.56
CA GLN A 274 9.64 25.57 -8.85
C GLN A 274 8.17 25.22 -8.66
N LYS A 275 7.29 25.85 -9.45
CA LYS A 275 5.87 25.52 -9.43
C LYS A 275 5.65 24.18 -10.12
N HIS A 276 4.84 23.33 -9.50
CA HIS A 276 4.41 22.04 -10.05
C HIS A 276 2.90 22.02 -10.11
N HIS A 277 2.36 21.59 -11.25
CA HIS A 277 0.94 21.52 -11.52
C HIS A 277 0.54 20.06 -11.66
N PHE A 278 -0.60 19.72 -11.06
CA PHE A 278 -1.18 18.39 -11.06
C PHE A 278 -2.62 18.48 -11.54
N THR A 279 -3.05 17.42 -12.21
CA THR A 279 -4.38 17.26 -12.78
C THR A 279 -5.11 16.11 -12.09
N GLU A 280 -6.34 15.83 -12.50
CA GLU A 280 -7.08 14.63 -12.10
C GLU A 280 -6.40 13.30 -12.50
N LYS A 281 -5.45 13.32 -13.45
CA LYS A 281 -4.66 12.14 -13.85
C LYS A 281 -3.40 11.91 -13.01
N ASP A 282 -3.19 12.75 -12.00
CA ASP A 282 -2.05 12.63 -11.10
C ASP A 282 -2.51 12.13 -9.73
N LEU A 283 -1.58 11.53 -9.00
CA LEU A 283 -1.73 11.19 -7.59
C LEU A 283 -0.53 11.76 -6.83
N LEU A 284 -0.78 12.56 -5.80
CA LEU A 284 0.29 13.13 -4.97
C LEU A 284 0.47 12.31 -3.68
N LEU A 285 1.66 11.79 -3.42
CA LEU A 285 2.08 11.39 -2.08
C LEU A 285 2.93 12.51 -1.47
N ALA A 286 2.36 13.27 -0.54
CA ALA A 286 3.04 14.32 0.19
C ALA A 286 3.59 13.79 1.51
N ALA A 287 4.91 13.82 1.70
CA ALA A 287 5.56 13.27 2.89
C ALA A 287 6.43 14.30 3.63
N ALA A 288 6.31 14.38 4.95
CA ALA A 288 7.13 15.26 5.79
C ALA A 288 7.48 14.61 7.14
N PRO A 289 8.63 14.98 7.74
CA PRO A 289 8.95 14.64 9.12
C PRO A 289 8.15 15.50 10.09
N VAL A 290 7.95 14.98 11.29
CA VAL A 290 7.28 15.69 12.37
C VAL A 290 8.30 16.34 13.31
N TYR A 291 8.26 17.68 13.45
CA TYR A 291 9.11 18.43 14.37
C TYR A 291 8.28 19.00 15.52
N GLY A 292 8.43 18.45 16.72
CA GLY A 292 7.66 18.88 17.88
C GLY A 292 6.15 18.62 17.80
N GLY A 293 5.70 17.81 16.83
CA GLY A 293 4.27 17.59 16.56
C GLY A 293 3.67 18.56 15.53
N GLN A 294 4.52 19.23 14.76
CA GLN A 294 4.13 20.15 13.71
C GLN A 294 5.00 19.93 12.46
N LEU A 295 4.54 20.45 11.32
CA LEU A 295 5.36 20.57 10.13
C LEU A 295 6.60 21.46 10.40
N PRO A 296 7.75 21.15 9.76
CA PRO A 296 8.94 21.99 9.86
C PRO A 296 8.67 23.42 9.38
N ARG A 297 9.03 24.39 10.22
CA ARG A 297 8.89 25.82 9.91
C ARG A 297 10.01 26.28 9.00
N LEU A 298 9.67 26.56 7.76
CA LEU A 298 10.60 27.04 6.75
C LEU A 298 10.16 28.42 6.28
N HIS A 299 11.11 29.30 6.00
CA HIS A 299 10.81 30.58 5.31
C HIS A 299 10.07 30.34 3.98
N GLU A 300 10.46 29.28 3.27
CA GLU A 300 9.71 28.74 2.13
C GLU A 300 8.86 27.56 2.62
N GLU A 301 7.60 27.84 2.96
CA GLU A 301 6.64 26.84 3.43
C GLU A 301 6.57 25.61 2.51
N LEU A 302 6.45 24.43 3.13
CA LEU A 302 6.31 23.17 2.40
C LEU A 302 5.02 23.17 1.57
N TYR A 303 5.09 22.51 0.42
CA TYR A 303 3.99 22.32 -0.53
C TYR A 303 3.43 23.60 -1.16
N ARG A 304 3.96 24.79 -0.82
CA ARG A 304 3.49 26.07 -1.37
C ARG A 304 3.56 26.13 -2.90
N ASN A 305 4.50 25.40 -3.47
CA ASN A 305 4.78 25.35 -4.89
C ASN A 305 4.00 24.26 -5.65
N LEU A 306 3.16 23.49 -4.97
CA LEU A 306 2.32 22.46 -5.59
C LEU A 306 0.91 23.04 -5.82
N HIS A 307 0.36 22.79 -7.00
CA HIS A 307 -0.96 23.26 -7.40
C HIS A 307 -1.73 22.10 -8.03
N GLY A 308 -2.81 21.67 -7.40
CA GLY A 308 -3.70 20.64 -7.89
C GLY A 308 -4.91 21.23 -8.61
N GLU A 309 -5.42 20.48 -9.57
CA GLU A 309 -6.71 20.71 -10.22
C GLU A 309 -7.54 19.45 -10.01
N ASN A 310 -8.29 19.44 -8.90
CA ASN A 310 -9.07 18.28 -8.49
C ASN A 310 -8.21 17.01 -8.41
N THR A 311 -7.05 17.12 -7.76
CA THR A 311 -6.04 16.06 -7.72
C THR A 311 -6.13 15.28 -6.39
N PRO A 312 -6.25 13.93 -6.42
CA PRO A 312 -6.19 13.14 -5.19
C PRO A 312 -4.80 13.22 -4.55
N CYS A 313 -4.74 13.28 -3.23
CA CYS A 313 -3.49 13.23 -2.49
C CYS A 313 -3.53 12.28 -1.28
N ILE A 314 -2.34 11.79 -0.94
CA ILE A 314 -2.04 10.94 0.20
C ILE A 314 -1.07 11.70 1.09
N LEU A 315 -1.33 11.71 2.39
CA LEU A 315 -0.51 12.44 3.36
C LEU A 315 0.32 11.46 4.21
N MET A 316 1.60 11.77 4.39
CA MET A 316 2.50 10.99 5.23
C MET A 316 3.25 11.86 6.24
N ALA A 317 2.98 11.64 7.53
CA ALA A 317 3.67 12.28 8.64
C ALA A 317 4.63 11.29 9.33
N ALA A 318 5.90 11.27 8.90
CA ALA A 318 6.88 10.35 9.47
C ALA A 318 7.47 10.91 10.78
N TYR A 319 7.46 10.12 11.85
CA TYR A 319 7.88 10.62 13.17
C TYR A 319 8.75 9.63 13.95
N GLY A 320 9.57 10.14 14.87
CA GLY A 320 10.52 9.34 15.65
C GLY A 320 9.93 8.75 16.94
N ASN A 321 8.76 8.10 16.86
CA ASN A 321 8.09 7.43 17.99
C ASN A 321 7.52 8.34 19.11
N ARG A 322 7.63 9.67 18.99
CA ARG A 322 6.97 10.63 19.92
C ARG A 322 5.46 10.69 19.72
N HIS A 323 5.02 11.36 18.65
CA HIS A 323 3.66 11.46 18.12
C HIS A 323 3.69 12.40 16.91
N TYR A 324 2.70 12.33 16.00
CA TYR A 324 2.59 13.23 14.84
C TYR A 324 1.81 14.53 15.15
N ASP A 325 1.01 14.53 16.22
CA ASP A 325 0.14 15.63 16.71
C ASP A 325 -0.63 16.30 15.55
N ASN A 326 -0.28 17.54 15.20
CA ASN A 326 -1.02 18.39 14.28
C ASN A 326 -0.58 18.23 12.82
N THR A 327 0.50 17.47 12.58
CA THR A 327 1.19 17.50 11.28
C THR A 327 0.30 17.09 10.12
N LEU A 328 -0.56 16.07 10.30
CA LEU A 328 -1.47 15.60 9.26
C LEU A 328 -2.54 16.65 8.92
N ALA A 329 -3.20 17.24 9.92
CA ALA A 329 -4.18 18.31 9.72
C ALA A 329 -3.56 19.55 9.04
N GLN A 330 -2.33 19.93 9.41
CA GLN A 330 -1.60 21.01 8.74
C GLN A 330 -1.34 20.70 7.26
N MET A 331 -0.88 19.47 6.96
CA MET A 331 -0.63 19.03 5.57
C MET A 331 -1.91 19.05 4.74
N GLN A 332 -3.01 18.54 5.31
CA GLN A 332 -4.32 18.50 4.67
C GLN A 332 -4.79 19.90 4.30
N LYS A 333 -4.82 20.83 5.26
CA LYS A 333 -5.24 22.22 5.01
C LYS A 333 -4.43 22.87 3.89
N ILE A 334 -3.10 22.75 3.94
CA ILE A 334 -2.19 23.34 2.95
C ILE A 334 -2.50 22.81 1.55
N LEU A 335 -2.70 21.50 1.40
CA LEU A 335 -2.91 20.88 0.09
C LEU A 335 -4.36 21.08 -0.41
N GLU A 336 -5.37 21.03 0.46
CA GLU A 336 -6.77 21.29 0.08
C GLU A 336 -6.95 22.72 -0.43
N ASP A 337 -6.34 23.71 0.24
CA ASP A 337 -6.30 25.10 -0.24
C ASP A 337 -5.64 25.27 -1.62
N ARG A 338 -4.93 24.24 -2.09
CA ARG A 338 -4.19 24.22 -3.35
C ARG A 338 -4.83 23.33 -4.40
N GLY A 339 -6.08 22.90 -4.20
CA GLY A 339 -6.86 22.15 -5.18
C GLY A 339 -6.60 20.63 -5.16
N PHE A 340 -6.01 20.11 -4.09
CA PHE A 340 -5.95 18.68 -3.82
C PHE A 340 -7.12 18.24 -2.94
N TYR A 341 -7.43 16.95 -2.92
CA TYR A 341 -8.34 16.36 -1.93
C TYR A 341 -7.73 15.10 -1.32
N CYS A 342 -7.78 15.00 0.00
CA CYS A 342 -7.14 13.90 0.74
C CYS A 342 -7.96 12.61 0.57
N ILE A 343 -7.32 11.55 0.07
CA ILE A 343 -7.92 10.21 -0.04
C ILE A 343 -7.32 9.21 0.96
N GLY A 344 -6.37 9.67 1.79
CA GLY A 344 -5.85 8.87 2.89
C GLY A 344 -4.63 9.51 3.54
N ALA A 345 -4.41 9.17 4.80
CA ALA A 345 -3.23 9.59 5.53
C ALA A 345 -2.60 8.44 6.30
N ILE A 346 -1.28 8.49 6.48
CA ILE A 346 -0.52 7.51 7.27
C ILE A 346 0.56 8.21 8.11
N ALA A 347 0.76 7.73 9.34
CA ALA A 347 1.77 8.23 10.25
C ALA A 347 2.79 7.13 10.59
N PRO A 348 3.81 6.91 9.74
CA PRO A 348 4.81 5.88 9.98
C PRO A 348 5.85 6.32 11.02
N VAL A 349 6.32 5.35 11.82
CA VAL A 349 7.45 5.56 12.73
C VAL A 349 8.76 5.29 11.99
N ILE A 350 9.71 6.20 12.14
CA ILE A 350 11.07 6.11 11.57
C ILE A 350 12.11 6.32 12.68
N PRO A 351 13.39 6.00 12.45
CA PRO A 351 14.44 6.22 13.45
C PRO A 351 14.57 7.70 13.80
N HIS A 352 14.64 8.01 15.09
CA HIS A 352 14.71 9.39 15.57
C HIS A 352 16.12 9.98 15.40
N ILE A 353 16.23 11.22 14.91
CA ILE A 353 17.54 11.84 14.62
C ILE A 353 18.41 12.11 15.86
N TYR A 354 17.81 12.44 17.01
CA TYR A 354 18.51 12.68 18.28
C TYR A 354 18.73 11.42 19.15
N SER A 355 18.21 10.25 18.78
CA SER A 355 18.39 9.03 19.58
C SER A 355 18.51 7.82 18.68
N GLY A 356 19.64 7.10 18.80
CA GLY A 356 19.83 5.83 18.10
C GLY A 356 18.95 4.68 18.62
N LYS A 357 18.13 4.91 19.64
CA LYS A 357 17.22 3.89 20.20
C LYS A 357 15.77 4.08 19.76
N LEU A 358 15.28 5.32 19.70
CA LEU A 358 13.88 5.59 19.35
C LEU A 358 13.61 5.28 17.87
N GLY A 359 12.60 4.45 17.62
CA GLY A 359 12.23 4.04 16.27
C GLY A 359 13.32 3.24 15.55
N ASN A 360 14.34 2.76 16.27
CA ASN A 360 15.43 2.00 15.66
C ASN A 360 14.90 0.69 15.06
N GLY A 361 15.35 0.35 13.85
CA GLY A 361 14.87 -0.81 13.09
C GLY A 361 13.48 -0.66 12.47
N ARG A 362 12.83 0.51 12.57
CA ARG A 362 11.53 0.80 11.95
C ARG A 362 11.74 1.55 10.62
N PRO A 363 10.93 1.34 9.56
CA PRO A 363 9.83 0.37 9.48
C PRO A 363 10.30 -1.08 9.51
N ASP A 364 9.66 -1.92 10.34
CA ASP A 364 9.87 -3.37 10.42
C ASP A 364 8.74 -4.15 9.71
N GLU A 365 8.75 -5.48 9.74
CA GLU A 365 7.73 -6.31 9.07
C GLU A 365 6.29 -5.99 9.51
N THR A 366 6.08 -5.58 10.76
CA THR A 366 4.75 -5.21 11.24
C THR A 366 4.31 -3.89 10.61
N ASP A 367 5.23 -2.94 10.51
CA ASP A 367 4.95 -1.69 9.81
C ASP A 367 4.66 -1.92 8.34
N ILE A 368 5.47 -2.75 7.66
CA ILE A 368 5.28 -3.08 6.25
C ILE A 368 3.89 -3.66 6.00
N ARG A 369 3.33 -4.45 6.93
CA ARG A 369 1.93 -4.92 6.84
C ARG A 369 0.92 -3.78 6.89
N GLU A 370 1.12 -2.77 7.75
CA GLU A 370 0.24 -1.61 7.79
C GLU A 370 0.37 -0.71 6.55
N PHE A 371 1.58 -0.55 6.00
CA PHE A 371 1.78 0.11 4.70
C PHE A 371 1.02 -0.61 3.57
N ARG A 372 1.07 -1.95 3.52
CA ARG A 372 0.32 -2.74 2.52
C ARG A 372 -1.19 -2.55 2.67
N LYS A 373 -1.72 -2.65 3.90
CA LYS A 373 -3.15 -2.41 4.17
C LYS A 373 -3.59 -1.01 3.72
N PHE A 374 -2.78 -0.02 4.02
CA PHE A 374 -3.03 1.36 3.61
C PHE A 374 -3.00 1.53 2.09
N ALA A 375 -2.01 0.95 1.40
CA ALA A 375 -1.90 1.02 -0.05
C ALA A 375 -3.15 0.43 -0.76
N VAL A 376 -3.66 -0.71 -0.28
CA VAL A 376 -4.90 -1.30 -0.83
C VAL A 376 -6.12 -0.41 -0.54
N THR A 377 -6.20 0.19 0.65
CA THR A 377 -7.27 1.15 0.98
C THR A 377 -7.27 2.33 0.00
N VAL A 378 -6.09 2.87 -0.30
CA VAL A 378 -5.92 3.94 -1.29
C VAL A 378 -6.34 3.49 -2.68
N LYS A 379 -5.90 2.30 -3.14
CA LYS A 379 -6.30 1.74 -4.44
C LYS A 379 -7.81 1.59 -4.57
N LYS A 380 -8.48 1.07 -3.54
CA LYS A 380 -9.95 0.99 -3.47
C LYS A 380 -10.61 2.36 -3.60
N ARG A 381 -10.18 3.32 -2.78
CA ARG A 381 -10.69 4.69 -2.82
C ARG A 381 -10.50 5.35 -4.19
N LEU A 382 -9.41 5.05 -4.89
CA LEU A 382 -9.19 5.50 -6.26
C LEU A 382 -10.14 4.83 -7.27
N GLU A 383 -10.38 3.52 -7.15
CA GLU A 383 -11.33 2.79 -8.01
C GLU A 383 -12.78 3.26 -7.82
N GLU A 384 -13.14 3.62 -6.59
CA GLU A 384 -14.48 4.05 -6.20
C GLU A 384 -14.69 5.57 -6.37
N ASP A 385 -13.70 6.30 -6.89
CA ASP A 385 -13.66 7.78 -6.96
C ASP A 385 -14.07 8.44 -5.64
N PHE A 386 -13.47 8.00 -4.54
CA PHE A 386 -13.78 8.48 -3.20
C PHE A 386 -13.56 10.00 -3.07
N ARG A 387 -14.63 10.72 -2.70
CA ARG A 387 -14.65 12.19 -2.52
C ARG A 387 -15.03 12.65 -1.12
N GLU A 388 -15.26 11.74 -0.19
CA GLU A 388 -15.67 12.13 1.16
C GLU A 388 -14.49 12.78 1.90
N HIS A 389 -14.80 13.75 2.76
CA HIS A 389 -13.78 14.41 3.56
C HIS A 389 -13.27 13.47 4.66
N ILE A 390 -11.95 13.32 4.76
CA ILE A 390 -11.29 12.56 5.83
C ILE A 390 -10.95 13.52 6.96
N GLU A 391 -11.56 13.33 8.12
CA GLU A 391 -11.18 14.07 9.32
C GLU A 391 -9.86 13.54 9.87
N LEU A 392 -8.82 14.38 9.84
CA LEU A 392 -7.51 14.04 10.36
C LEU A 392 -7.29 14.63 11.75
N PRO A 393 -6.67 13.88 12.68
CA PRO A 393 -6.40 14.37 14.03
C PRO A 393 -5.46 15.59 14.05
N GLY A 394 -5.72 16.45 15.03
CA GLY A 394 -4.93 17.64 15.32
C GLY A 394 -5.52 18.93 14.75
N GLU A 395 -4.88 20.05 15.07
CA GLU A 395 -5.29 21.38 14.61
C GLU A 395 -4.59 21.73 13.28
N ALA A 396 -5.34 22.26 12.32
CA ALA A 396 -4.80 22.68 11.02
C ALA A 396 -3.86 23.90 11.10
N GLU A 397 -4.09 24.79 12.07
CA GLU A 397 -3.32 26.03 12.28
C GLU A 397 -2.92 26.18 13.76
N PRO A 398 -2.06 25.28 14.29
CA PRO A 398 -1.71 25.28 15.69
C PRO A 398 -0.72 26.39 16.03
N GLU A 399 -0.78 26.89 17.26
CA GLU A 399 0.20 27.84 17.78
C GLU A 399 1.63 27.27 17.69
N PRO A 400 2.64 28.10 17.34
CA PRO A 400 4.04 27.71 17.31
C PRO A 400 4.56 27.02 18.56
N LYS A 401 4.96 25.75 18.43
CA LYS A 401 5.71 25.07 19.48
C LYS A 401 7.16 25.54 19.47
N GLN A 402 7.66 26.01 20.61
CA GLN A 402 9.09 26.25 20.81
C GLN A 402 9.81 24.91 21.00
N MET A 403 10.81 24.65 20.15
CA MET A 403 11.66 23.47 20.30
C MET A 403 12.68 23.70 21.41
N LYS A 404 13.02 22.64 22.15
CA LYS A 404 14.18 22.69 23.06
C LYS A 404 15.44 23.02 22.25
N PRO A 405 16.25 24.00 22.67
CA PRO A 405 17.45 24.35 21.94
C PRO A 405 18.42 23.16 21.94
N VAL A 406 19.01 22.91 20.78
CA VAL A 406 20.08 21.92 20.60
C VAL A 406 21.31 22.72 20.19
N ALA A 407 22.40 22.63 20.95
CA ALA A 407 23.60 23.41 20.66
C ALA A 407 24.25 22.91 19.37
N LYS A 408 24.64 23.85 18.51
CA LYS A 408 25.17 23.59 17.17
C LYS A 408 26.64 23.92 17.17
N LEU A 409 27.48 22.91 17.07
CA LEU A 409 28.92 23.06 17.19
C LEU A 409 29.55 23.09 15.80
N TRP A 410 30.56 23.96 15.66
CA TRP A 410 31.39 24.06 14.47
C TRP A 410 32.86 24.09 14.89
N ASP A 411 33.62 23.17 14.34
CA ASP A 411 35.05 23.02 14.57
C ASP A 411 35.80 23.64 13.38
N ALA A 412 36.41 24.80 13.61
CA ALA A 412 37.13 25.54 12.58
C ALA A 412 38.40 24.80 12.13
N GLU A 413 39.04 24.02 13.00
CA GLU A 413 40.27 23.29 12.67
C GLU A 413 40.00 22.09 11.77
N LYS A 414 38.84 21.43 11.95
CA LYS A 414 38.40 20.36 11.05
C LYS A 414 37.79 20.87 9.74
N CYS A 415 37.32 22.11 9.70
CA CYS A 415 36.59 22.62 8.56
C CYS A 415 37.51 22.84 7.34
N ASN A 416 37.22 22.14 6.24
CA ASN A 416 37.96 22.30 4.97
C ASN A 416 37.35 23.33 4.01
N GLY A 417 36.35 24.10 4.43
CA GLY A 417 35.73 25.16 3.61
C GLY A 417 34.87 24.66 2.43
N CYS A 418 34.51 23.38 2.35
CA CYS A 418 33.74 22.83 1.21
C CYS A 418 32.30 23.36 1.08
N GLN A 419 31.79 24.10 2.07
CA GLN A 419 30.43 24.65 2.13
C GLN A 419 29.29 23.64 1.98
N ALA A 420 29.53 22.33 2.11
CA ALA A 420 28.48 21.30 1.99
C ALA A 420 27.31 21.55 2.96
N CYS A 421 27.61 21.94 4.21
CA CYS A 421 26.61 22.27 5.22
C CYS A 421 25.74 23.48 4.82
N VAL A 422 26.35 24.51 4.22
CA VAL A 422 25.67 25.73 3.75
C VAL A 422 24.77 25.41 2.56
N GLN A 423 25.32 24.73 1.54
CA GLN A 423 24.62 24.46 0.29
C GLN A 423 23.44 23.51 0.50
N LYS A 424 23.63 22.48 1.32
CA LYS A 424 22.62 21.46 1.61
C LYS A 424 21.72 21.80 2.81
N CYS A 425 21.87 22.97 3.44
CA CYS A 425 20.95 23.40 4.48
C CYS A 425 19.55 23.63 3.88
N PRO A 426 18.52 22.88 4.32
CA PRO A 426 17.19 23.03 3.75
C PRO A 426 16.56 24.38 4.10
N ALA A 427 16.92 24.97 5.24
CA ALA A 427 16.33 26.22 5.73
C ALA A 427 17.16 27.47 5.40
N ALA A 428 18.26 27.34 4.67
CA ALA A 428 19.20 28.44 4.41
C ALA A 428 19.79 29.09 5.68
N ALA A 429 19.82 28.35 6.79
CA ALA A 429 20.14 28.88 8.12
C ALA A 429 21.64 29.03 8.42
N ILE A 430 22.53 28.82 7.45
CA ILE A 430 23.98 28.82 7.70
C ILE A 430 24.64 29.86 6.83
N ASP A 431 25.36 30.78 7.45
CA ASP A 431 26.11 31.80 6.75
C ASP A 431 27.29 31.20 5.97
N LYS A 432 27.51 31.71 4.76
CA LYS A 432 28.48 31.13 3.81
C LYS A 432 29.94 31.48 4.15
N GLU A 433 30.16 32.55 4.91
CA GLU A 433 31.50 33.10 5.20
C GLU A 433 31.94 32.70 6.60
N THR A 434 31.07 32.92 7.58
CA THR A 434 31.32 32.68 9.01
C THR A 434 30.96 31.27 9.45
N TYR A 435 30.17 30.54 8.66
CA TYR A 435 29.59 29.24 9.06
C TYR A 435 28.72 29.31 10.33
N ALA A 436 28.36 30.49 10.81
CA ALA A 436 27.42 30.67 11.91
C ALA A 436 26.04 30.14 11.51
N VAL A 437 25.32 29.56 12.48
CA VAL A 437 23.93 29.13 12.28
C VAL A 437 23.00 30.20 12.81
N ASP A 438 22.07 30.65 11.96
CA ASP A 438 20.93 31.47 12.38
C ASP A 438 19.89 30.58 13.07
N GLU A 439 19.77 30.75 14.39
CA GLU A 439 18.84 30.00 15.24
C GLU A 439 17.36 30.26 14.88
N ASN A 440 17.03 31.42 14.30
CA ASN A 440 15.65 31.73 13.90
C ASN A 440 15.24 30.99 12.62
N LEU A 441 16.22 30.62 11.78
CA LEU A 441 15.99 29.87 10.55
C LEU A 441 16.24 28.36 10.73
N CYS A 442 17.04 27.96 11.72
CA CYS A 442 17.42 26.56 11.87
C CYS A 442 16.26 25.69 12.37
N ILE A 443 15.86 24.71 11.55
CA ILE A 443 14.84 23.73 11.92
C ILE A 443 15.37 22.55 12.76
N ASN A 444 16.60 22.63 13.27
CA ASN A 444 17.27 21.59 14.08
C ASN A 444 17.37 20.19 13.43
N CYS A 445 17.28 20.09 12.11
CA CYS A 445 17.23 18.80 11.38
C CYS A 445 18.52 17.97 11.38
N MET A 446 19.64 18.48 11.91
CA MET A 446 20.98 17.85 11.88
C MET A 446 21.59 17.55 10.51
N ARG A 447 20.94 17.93 9.39
CA ARG A 447 21.45 17.64 8.04
C ARG A 447 22.86 18.17 7.83
N CYS A 448 23.20 19.35 8.37
CA CYS A 448 24.52 19.95 8.20
C CYS A 448 25.66 19.12 8.80
N ALA A 449 25.40 18.37 9.89
CA ALA A 449 26.36 17.41 10.44
C ALA A 449 26.44 16.18 9.53
N LYS A 450 25.28 15.60 9.15
CA LYS A 450 25.20 14.41 8.28
C LYS A 450 25.92 14.58 6.93
N VAL A 451 25.95 15.78 6.37
CA VAL A 451 26.56 16.04 5.05
C VAL A 451 27.98 16.59 5.13
N CYS A 452 28.52 16.85 6.34
CA CYS A 452 29.84 17.43 6.50
C CYS A 452 30.89 16.32 6.28
N PRO A 453 31.70 16.38 5.22
CA PRO A 453 32.67 15.31 4.94
C PRO A 453 33.87 15.31 5.89
N ALA A 454 34.05 16.39 6.67
CA ALA A 454 35.18 16.56 7.58
C ALA A 454 34.77 16.43 9.06
N ASP A 455 33.51 16.07 9.34
CA ASP A 455 32.95 16.00 10.69
C ASP A 455 33.16 17.28 11.53
N ALA A 456 33.28 18.42 10.85
CA ALA A 456 33.47 19.74 11.45
C ALA A 456 32.17 20.34 12.02
N ARG A 457 31.06 19.61 11.91
CA ARG A 457 29.73 20.01 12.40
C ARG A 457 29.19 18.91 13.29
N SER A 458 28.76 19.28 14.49
CA SER A 458 28.11 18.38 15.42
C SER A 458 27.01 19.10 16.20
N TYR A 459 26.25 18.35 16.97
CA TYR A 459 25.18 18.86 17.81
C TYR A 459 25.33 18.28 19.20
N ASP A 460 25.12 19.09 20.23
CA ASP A 460 24.90 18.56 21.58
C ASP A 460 23.40 18.37 21.80
N CYS A 461 22.96 17.12 21.63
CA CYS A 461 21.59 16.70 21.85
C CYS A 461 21.41 15.90 23.14
N GLY A 462 22.36 15.89 24.07
CA GLY A 462 22.36 14.98 25.23
C GLY A 462 21.12 15.10 26.11
N GLU A 463 20.67 16.33 26.41
CA GLU A 463 19.46 16.56 27.21
C GLU A 463 18.18 16.16 26.48
N VAL A 464 18.07 16.51 25.19
CA VAL A 464 16.93 16.15 24.35
C VAL A 464 16.85 14.64 24.18
N GLN A 465 17.98 13.98 23.94
CA GLN A 465 18.09 12.53 23.84
C GLN A 465 17.62 11.85 25.12
N LYS A 466 18.14 12.26 26.29
CA LYS A 466 17.70 11.71 27.59
C LYS A 466 16.19 11.88 27.79
N TYR A 467 15.66 13.07 27.53
CA TYR A 467 14.22 13.33 27.63
C TYR A 467 13.41 12.40 26.72
N LEU A 468 13.83 12.22 25.45
CA LEU A 468 13.14 11.35 24.50
C LEU A 468 13.17 9.88 24.95
N GLU A 469 14.35 9.39 25.34
CA GLU A 469 14.55 8.01 25.81
C GLU A 469 13.84 7.73 27.14
N SER A 470 13.58 8.73 27.98
CA SER A 470 12.82 8.53 29.21
C SER A 470 11.29 8.53 29.02
N ASN A 471 10.76 9.09 27.93
CA ASN A 471 9.32 9.34 27.78
C ASN A 471 8.67 8.61 26.60
N PHE A 472 9.43 8.22 25.57
CA PHE A 472 8.86 7.74 24.30
C PHE A 472 9.55 6.46 23.78
N MET A 473 10.01 5.58 24.68
CA MET A 473 10.59 4.29 24.32
C MET A 473 9.56 3.21 24.02
N GLU A 474 8.32 3.37 24.50
CA GLU A 474 7.24 2.43 24.22
C GLU A 474 6.92 2.39 22.71
N ARG A 475 6.74 1.19 22.17
CA ARG A 475 6.45 1.01 20.74
C ARG A 475 5.09 1.60 20.41
N ARG A 476 5.04 2.53 19.47
CA ARG A 476 3.78 3.00 18.85
C ARG A 476 3.44 2.23 17.59
N GLU A 477 2.15 1.98 17.40
CA GLU A 477 1.62 1.46 16.14
C GLU A 477 1.57 2.55 15.06
N ILE A 478 1.51 2.13 13.80
CA ILE A 478 1.27 3.04 12.68
C ILE A 478 -0.22 3.33 12.61
N GLU A 479 -0.56 4.61 12.55
CA GLU A 479 -1.93 5.06 12.36
C GLU A 479 -2.17 5.37 10.87
N ARG A 480 -3.36 5.03 10.38
CA ARG A 480 -3.80 5.27 9.00
C ARG A 480 -5.27 5.69 8.98
N PHE A 481 -5.63 6.55 8.04
CA PHE A 481 -6.94 7.23 7.96
C PHE A 481 -7.52 7.14 6.54
#